data_AF-A0A0S7Z1L8-F1
#
_entry.id   AF-A0A0S7Z1L8-F1
#
_cell.length_a   1.000
_cell.length_b   1.000
_cell.length_c   1.000
_cell.angle_alpha   90.00
_cell.angle_beta   90.00
_cell.angle_gamma   90.00
#
_symmetry.space_group_name_H-M   'P 1'
#
loop_
_entity.id
_entity.type
_entity.pdbx_description
1 polymer ?
#
loop_
_entity_poly.entity_id
_entity_poly.type
_entity_poly.pdbx_seq_one_letter_code
_entity_poly.pdbx_strand_id
1 'polypeptide(L)' 'MKSLRVMGAACLAVAVVALAGCGESVTPTVYEPGVYKGDRDPLLAKHATPEAKEALQERFAMSQTDR' A
#
# COMPACT_ATOMS: atom_id res chain seq x y z
N MET A 1 -47.59 -1.77 16.86
CA MET A 1 -47.23 -1.12 15.57
C MET A 1 -46.18 -0.02 15.68
N LYS A 2 -46.24 0.85 16.71
CA LYS A 2 -45.28 1.97 16.89
C LYS A 2 -43.84 1.48 17.18
N SER A 3 -43.69 0.45 18.02
CA SER A 3 -42.41 -0.21 18.34
C SER A 3 -41.75 -0.90 17.14
N LEU A 4 -42.55 -1.55 16.29
CA LEU A 4 -42.06 -2.25 15.09
C LEU A 4 -41.50 -1.26 14.04
N ARG A 5 -42.08 -0.06 13.94
CA ARG A 5 -41.60 1.01 13.06
C ARG A 5 -40.29 1.63 13.56
N VAL A 6 -40.16 1.82 14.87
CA VAL A 6 -38.92 2.34 15.48
C VAL A 6 -37.77 1.36 15.32
N MET A 7 -38.03 0.05 15.50
CA MET A 7 -37.01 -0.99 15.31
C MET A 7 -36.55 -1.08 13.84
N GLY A 8 -37.48 -1.00 12.89
CA GLY A 8 -37.14 -0.98 11.47
C GLY A 8 -36.27 0.21 11.06
N ALA A 9 -36.57 1.40 11.59
CA ALA A 9 -35.78 2.60 11.34
C ALA A 9 -34.35 2.49 11.92
N ALA A 10 -34.20 1.90 13.11
CA ALA A 10 -32.91 1.68 13.73
C ALA A 10 -32.04 0.70 12.91
N CYS A 11 -32.61 -0.42 12.46
CA CYS A 11 -31.88 -1.38 11.62
C CYS A 11 -31.43 -0.76 10.28
N LEU A 12 -32.27 0.06 9.66
CA LEU A 12 -31.92 0.74 8.40
C LEU A 12 -30.78 1.74 8.60
N ALA A 13 -30.80 2.50 9.70
CA ALA A 13 -29.74 3.45 10.02
C ALA A 13 -28.38 2.75 10.22
N VAL A 14 -28.36 1.62 10.93
CA VAL A 14 -27.13 0.82 11.14
C VAL A 14 -26.59 0.28 9.82
N ALA A 15 -27.47 -0.21 8.93
CA ALA A 15 -27.05 -0.70 7.62
C ALA A 15 -26.39 0.41 6.79
N VAL A 16 -27.00 1.60 6.73
CA VAL A 16 -26.46 2.73 5.96
C VAL A 16 -25.07 3.14 6.46
N VAL A 17 -24.86 3.20 7.78
CA VAL A 17 -23.55 3.55 8.36
C VAL A 17 -22.51 2.48 8.09
N ALA A 18 -22.88 1.19 8.15
CA ALA A 18 -21.97 0.09 7.86
C ALA A 18 -21.52 0.07 6.38
N LEU A 19 -22.37 0.53 5.47
CA LEU A 19 -22.10 0.62 4.03
C LEU A 19 -21.34 1.90 3.64
N ALA A 20 -21.34 2.95 4.47
CA ALA A 20 -20.71 4.24 4.17
C ALA A 20 -19.16 4.24 4.27
N GLY A 21 -18.54 3.18 4.81
CA GLY A 21 -17.09 3.08 5.01
C GLY A 21 -16.29 2.54 3.81
N CYS A 22 -16.93 2.10 2.73
CA CYS A 22 -16.25 1.44 1.61
C CYS A 22 -15.75 2.39 0.50
N GLY A 23 -15.81 3.70 0.70
CA GLY A 23 -15.51 4.69 -0.34
C GLY A 23 -14.51 5.73 0.13
N GLU A 24 -13.27 5.35 0.43
CA GLU A 24 -12.20 6.34 0.53
C GLU A 24 -11.77 6.73 -0.89
N SER A 25 -11.90 8.01 -1.24
CA SER A 25 -11.34 8.53 -2.48
C SER A 25 -9.83 8.53 -2.38
N VAL A 26 -9.22 7.41 -2.79
CA VAL A 26 -7.76 7.32 -2.88
C VAL A 26 -7.32 8.15 -4.07
N THR A 27 -6.98 9.41 -3.81
CA THR A 27 -6.23 10.22 -4.78
C THR A 27 -4.78 9.76 -4.68
N PRO A 28 -4.25 9.04 -5.68
CA PRO A 28 -2.89 8.54 -5.60
C PRO A 28 -1.93 9.72 -5.63
N THR A 29 -1.00 9.76 -4.69
CA THR A 29 0.14 10.67 -4.78
C THR A 29 1.02 10.20 -5.93
N VAL A 30 1.15 11.02 -6.98
CA VAL A 30 2.05 10.76 -8.10
C VAL A 30 3.46 11.18 -7.71
N TYR A 31 4.38 10.21 -7.64
CA TYR A 31 5.79 10.46 -7.35
C TYR A 31 6.62 10.41 -8.62
N GLU A 32 7.69 11.21 -8.65
CA GLU A 32 8.69 11.14 -9.73
C GLU A 32 9.38 9.78 -9.75
N PRO A 33 9.47 9.12 -10.92
CA PRO A 33 10.20 7.87 -11.07
C PRO A 33 11.68 8.02 -10.66
N GLY A 34 12.21 7.02 -9.96
CA GLY A 34 13.62 6.96 -9.60
C GLY A 34 14.04 7.85 -8.41
N VAL A 35 13.11 8.56 -7.78
CA VAL A 35 13.41 9.39 -6.60
C VAL A 35 12.86 8.75 -5.34
N TYR A 36 13.72 8.47 -4.37
CA TYR A 36 13.31 8.05 -3.03
C TYR A 36 12.71 9.25 -2.28
N LYS A 37 11.49 9.10 -1.74
CA LYS A 37 10.71 10.20 -1.14
C LYS A 37 10.66 10.18 0.39
N GLY A 38 11.37 9.26 1.03
CA GLY A 38 11.59 9.27 2.49
C GLY A 38 12.83 10.07 2.87
N ASP A 39 13.00 10.38 4.16
CA ASP A 39 14.09 11.22 4.66
C ASP A 39 15.50 10.70 4.31
N ARG A 40 15.68 9.38 4.33
CA ARG A 40 16.95 8.70 4.01
C ARG A 40 16.67 7.35 3.36
N ASP A 41 17.32 7.07 2.24
CA ASP A 41 17.22 5.77 1.58
C ASP A 41 17.98 4.70 2.39
N PRO A 42 17.28 3.74 3.04
CA PRO A 42 17.94 2.70 3.83
C PRO A 42 18.70 1.70 2.95
N LEU A 43 18.43 1.63 1.65
CA LEU A 43 19.11 0.74 0.72
C LEU A 43 20.55 1.18 0.47
N LEU A 44 20.83 2.48 0.52
CA LEU A 44 22.20 2.99 0.38
C LEU A 44 23.12 2.44 1.48
N ALA A 45 22.64 2.39 2.72
CA ALA A 45 23.39 1.83 3.84
C ALA A 45 23.53 0.30 3.73
N LYS A 46 22.46 -0.40 3.33
CA LYS A 46 22.44 -1.87 3.19
C LYS A 46 23.35 -2.39 2.07
N HIS A 47 23.60 -1.58 1.04
CA HIS A 47 24.41 -1.97 -0.12
C HIS A 47 25.76 -1.23 -0.18
N ALA A 48 26.17 -0.60 0.92
CA ALA A 48 27.45 0.10 0.99
C ALA A 48 28.65 -0.87 1.02
N THR A 49 28.46 -2.11 1.46
CA THR A 49 29.57 -3.07 1.63
C THR A 49 29.94 -3.77 0.31
N PRO A 50 31.20 -4.22 0.16
CA PRO A 50 31.64 -4.99 -1.01
C PRO A 50 30.83 -6.28 -1.22
N GLU A 51 30.53 -7.01 -0.15
CA GLU A 51 29.83 -8.29 -0.20
C GLU A 51 28.38 -8.11 -0.68
N ALA A 52 27.73 -7.03 -0.24
CA ALA A 52 26.38 -6.69 -0.68
C ALA A 52 26.34 -6.33 -2.18
N LYS A 53 27.42 -5.71 -2.70
CA LYS A 53 27.55 -5.39 -4.13
C LYS A 53 27.78 -6.64 -4.96
N GLU A 54 28.63 -7.55 -4.50
CA GLU A 54 28.92 -8.82 -5.18
C GLU A 54 27.65 -9.69 -5.28
N ALA A 55 26.90 -9.83 -4.18
CA ALA A 55 25.64 -10.57 -4.18
C ALA A 55 24.58 -9.95 -5.13
N LEU A 56 24.56 -8.63 -5.27
CA LEU A 56 23.69 -7.96 -6.25
C LEU A 56 24.11 -8.24 -7.69
N GLN A 57 25.42 -8.23 -7.97
CA GLN A 57 25.96 -8.56 -9.29
C GLN A 57 25.64 -10.01 -9.67
N GLU A 58 25.82 -10.95 -8.76
CA GLU A 58 25.50 -12.37 -8.97
C GLU A 58 24.01 -12.55 -9.32
N ARG A 59 23.11 -11.93 -8.55
CA ARG A 59 21.66 -11.97 -8.82
C ARG A 59 21.31 -11.36 -10.18
N PHE A 60 21.99 -10.30 -10.58
CA PHE A 60 21.76 -9.66 -11.87
C PHE A 60 22.20 -10.59 -13.01
N ALA A 61 23.37 -11.23 -12.87
CA ALA A 61 23.88 -12.20 -13.82
C ALA A 61 22.97 -13.43 -13.96
N MET A 62 22.39 -13.93 -12.87
CA MET A 62 21.52 -15.12 -12.92
C MET A 62 20.13 -14.86 -13.53
N SER A 63 19.61 -13.63 -13.44
CA SER A 63 18.22 -13.33 -13.84
C SER A 63 18.07 -12.76 -15.24
N GLN A 64 19.14 -12.27 -15.86
CA GLN A 64 19.09 -11.63 -17.20
C GLN A 64 19.84 -12.38 -18.30
N THR A 65 20.25 -13.63 -18.07
CA THR A 65 20.92 -14.46 -19.09
C THR A 65 19.98 -15.09 -20.11
N ASP A 66 18.67 -14.94 -19.96
CA ASP A 66 17.69 -15.35 -20.96
C ASP A 66 17.34 -14.15 -21.86
N ARG A 67 18.23 -13.85 -22.81
CA ARG A 67 17.99 -12.95 -23.94
C ARG A 67 18.60 -13.50 -25.21
#